data_AF-A0A956E8G9-F1
#
_entry.id   AF-A0A956E8G9-F1
#
_cell.length_a   1.000
_cell.length_b   1.000
_cell.length_c   1.000
_cell.angle_alpha   90.00
_cell.angle_beta   90.00
_cell.angle_gamma   90.00
#
_symmetry.space_group_name_H-M   'P 1'
#
loop_
_entity.id
_entity.type
_entity.pdbx_description
1 polymer ?
#
loop_
_entity_poly.entity_id
_entity_poly.type
_entity_poly.pdbx_seq_one_letter_code
_entity_poly.pdbx_strand_id
1 'polypeptide(L)'
;MRAGWIAASVIALGCSLFPDTPPEAQVGAAGAGGTGGGNAGQGGSGNGTGAGGSQGGEAGAAQGGSGAGAGNAGSGGNAGSSAGGNAGSSAGGNAGSSASGGTGGSAGIANCNDGVQAPGGACPNVCSSCSNGVCIINCGTNCANAELICPAGFACRVNCSGNKICENSRLTCEEDYDCQVMCDGNQACSGTTLSCAGGRCELDCNSGNKVCDGATLSCGARACRAQCNGSSQPSMDCGDSCNCIQCS
;
A
#
# COMPACT_ATOMS: atom_id res chain seq x y z
N MET A 1 64.94 -15.32 9.48
CA MET A 1 64.62 -15.98 10.77
C MET A 1 64.72 -14.97 11.91
N ARG A 2 63.61 -14.36 12.32
CA ARG A 2 63.40 -13.60 13.56
C ARG A 2 61.88 -13.69 13.84
N ALA A 3 61.44 -14.61 14.68
CA ALA A 3 61.32 -14.48 16.14
C ALA A 3 60.20 -13.50 16.56
N GLY A 4 58.99 -14.08 16.70
CA GLY A 4 58.02 -13.91 17.80
C GLY A 4 57.62 -12.52 18.26
N TRP A 5 56.31 -12.24 18.15
CA TRP A 5 55.58 -11.44 19.13
C TRP A 5 54.29 -12.14 19.54
N ILE A 6 54.16 -12.33 20.85
CA ILE A 6 53.08 -13.00 21.56
C ILE A 6 52.00 -11.95 21.91
N ALA A 7 50.77 -12.47 21.98
CA ALA A 7 49.49 -11.88 22.32
C ALA A 7 49.45 -10.85 23.47
N ALA A 8 48.49 -9.94 23.37
CA ALA A 8 47.78 -9.39 24.53
C ALA A 8 46.27 -9.50 24.29
N SER A 9 45.69 -10.52 24.92
CA SER A 9 44.24 -10.67 25.09
C SER A 9 43.75 -9.61 26.06
N VAL A 10 42.79 -8.78 25.64
CA VAL A 10 41.99 -7.98 26.57
C VAL A 10 40.63 -8.66 26.68
N ILE A 11 40.53 -9.52 27.69
CA ILE A 11 39.26 -10.05 28.18
C ILE A 11 38.63 -8.93 29.02
N ALA A 12 37.64 -8.24 28.46
CA ALA A 12 36.75 -7.39 29.23
C ALA A 12 35.64 -8.25 29.84
N LEU A 13 35.95 -8.91 30.96
CA LEU A 13 34.98 -9.43 31.91
C LEU A 13 34.58 -8.28 32.84
N GLY A 14 33.40 -7.72 32.65
CA GLY A 14 32.80 -6.70 33.50
C GLY A 14 31.30 -6.89 33.60
N CYS A 15 30.87 -7.46 34.73
CA CYS A 15 29.50 -7.81 35.10
C CYS A 15 28.54 -6.61 35.17
N SER A 16 27.30 -6.79 34.70
CA SER A 16 26.02 -6.31 35.29
C SER A 16 24.86 -6.89 34.45
N LEU A 17 24.22 -8.00 34.83
CA LEU A 17 23.05 -8.05 35.72
C LEU A 17 21.87 -7.17 35.24
N PHE A 18 21.17 -7.61 34.19
CA PHE A 18 19.72 -7.40 34.04
C PHE A 18 19.09 -8.63 33.37
N PRO A 19 18.39 -9.51 34.12
CA PRO A 19 17.43 -10.42 33.54
C PRO A 19 16.10 -9.69 33.37
N ASP A 20 15.80 -9.21 32.17
CA ASP A 20 14.43 -8.84 31.77
C ASP A 20 13.94 -9.82 30.70
N THR A 21 13.83 -11.08 31.11
CA THR A 21 12.82 -12.00 30.55
C THR A 21 11.45 -11.52 31.03
N PRO A 22 10.56 -11.02 30.16
CA PRO A 22 9.17 -10.86 30.55
C PRO A 22 8.60 -12.24 30.89
N PRO A 23 7.77 -12.37 31.94
CA PRO A 23 7.13 -13.64 32.25
C PRO A 23 6.25 -14.06 31.08
N GLU A 24 6.50 -15.27 30.59
CA GLU A 24 5.55 -16.06 29.83
C GLU A 24 4.23 -16.08 30.62
N ALA A 25 3.23 -15.35 30.13
CA ALA A 25 1.89 -15.41 30.68
C ALA A 25 1.36 -16.82 30.43
N GLN A 26 1.36 -17.60 31.50
CA GLN A 26 0.83 -18.96 31.52
C GLN A 26 -0.62 -18.96 31.02
N VAL A 27 -0.85 -19.84 30.07
CA VAL A 27 -2.14 -20.39 29.64
C VAL A 27 -3.01 -20.72 30.86
N GLY A 28 -3.96 -19.83 31.14
CA GLY A 28 -5.10 -20.09 32.03
C GLY A 28 -6.22 -20.75 31.22
N ALA A 29 -6.37 -22.05 31.39
CA ALA A 29 -7.55 -22.79 30.99
C ALA A 29 -8.73 -22.51 31.95
N ALA A 30 -9.95 -22.63 31.40
CA ALA A 30 -11.28 -22.67 32.04
C ALA A 30 -12.05 -21.34 32.17
N GLY A 31 -13.02 -21.18 31.26
CA GLY A 31 -14.17 -20.29 31.38
C GLY A 31 -15.28 -20.76 30.43
N ALA A 32 -16.14 -21.66 30.92
CA ALA A 32 -17.35 -22.10 30.24
C ALA A 32 -18.44 -21.02 30.31
N GLY A 33 -19.29 -20.95 29.28
CA GLY A 33 -20.66 -20.41 29.39
C GLY A 33 -20.90 -19.08 28.65
N GLY A 34 -21.57 -19.17 27.50
CA GLY A 34 -22.05 -17.99 26.77
C GLY A 34 -22.80 -18.35 25.48
N THR A 35 -23.91 -19.06 25.59
CA THR A 35 -24.89 -19.21 24.51
C THR A 35 -25.78 -17.97 24.42
N GLY A 36 -25.82 -17.34 23.24
CA GLY A 36 -26.78 -16.31 22.86
C GLY A 36 -26.22 -15.57 21.65
N GLY A 37 -26.93 -15.27 20.58
CA GLY A 37 -28.33 -15.30 20.20
C GLY A 37 -28.37 -14.53 18.87
N GLY A 38 -29.19 -14.96 17.92
CA GLY A 38 -28.99 -14.69 16.49
C GLY A 38 -29.14 -13.24 16.03
N ASN A 39 -28.73 -13.01 14.78
CA ASN A 39 -29.63 -12.40 13.81
C ASN A 39 -29.27 -12.83 12.38
N ALA A 40 -30.15 -13.64 11.79
CA ALA A 40 -30.11 -13.97 10.37
C ALA A 40 -30.69 -12.79 9.58
N GLY A 41 -29.83 -12.08 8.85
CA GLY A 41 -30.25 -11.12 7.84
C GLY A 41 -30.57 -11.84 6.54
N GLN A 42 -31.86 -11.98 6.24
CA GLN A 42 -32.42 -12.31 4.92
C GLN A 42 -31.95 -11.23 3.92
N GLY A 43 -31.48 -11.57 2.72
CA GLY A 43 -32.36 -11.86 1.59
C GLY A 43 -32.30 -10.70 0.59
N GLY A 44 -31.66 -10.91 -0.56
CA GLY A 44 -31.56 -9.92 -1.64
C GLY A 44 -31.35 -10.60 -2.98
N SER A 45 -32.40 -11.25 -3.48
CA SER A 45 -32.45 -11.81 -4.83
C SER A 45 -32.52 -10.69 -5.87
N GLY A 46 -31.42 -10.41 -6.56
CA GLY A 46 -31.36 -9.58 -7.75
C GLY A 46 -31.42 -10.44 -9.01
N ASN A 47 -32.57 -10.46 -9.66
CA ASN A 47 -32.83 -11.14 -10.93
C ASN A 47 -32.32 -10.24 -12.07
N GLY A 48 -31.45 -10.76 -12.94
CA GLY A 48 -30.88 -10.00 -14.06
C GLY A 48 -30.55 -10.91 -15.24
N THR A 49 -31.59 -11.26 -16.01
CA THR A 49 -31.47 -11.91 -17.31
C THR A 49 -30.88 -10.95 -18.34
N GLY A 50 -29.74 -11.32 -18.94
CA GLY A 50 -29.18 -10.66 -20.12
C GLY A 50 -28.49 -11.68 -21.03
N ALA A 51 -29.19 -12.08 -22.08
CA ALA A 51 -28.72 -12.97 -23.13
C ALA A 51 -28.10 -12.20 -24.30
N GLY A 52 -27.13 -12.83 -24.99
CA GLY A 52 -26.52 -12.40 -26.26
C GLY A 52 -25.01 -12.59 -26.20
N GLY A 53 -24.40 -13.62 -26.81
CA GLY A 53 -24.14 -13.75 -28.26
C GLY A 53 -22.94 -12.86 -28.64
N SER A 54 -21.83 -13.28 -29.23
CA SER A 54 -21.55 -14.36 -30.18
C SER A 54 -20.02 -14.56 -30.32
N GLN A 55 -19.62 -15.76 -30.75
CA GLN A 55 -18.63 -16.12 -31.80
C GLN A 55 -17.66 -14.99 -32.26
N GLY A 56 -16.35 -15.14 -32.48
CA GLY A 56 -15.45 -16.27 -32.75
C GLY A 56 -14.26 -15.74 -33.60
N GLY A 57 -13.09 -16.40 -33.55
CA GLY A 57 -11.92 -16.14 -34.43
C GLY A 57 -11.15 -14.83 -34.10
N GLU A 58 -9.85 -14.65 -34.34
CA GLU A 58 -8.93 -15.27 -35.30
C GLU A 58 -7.49 -15.24 -34.76
N ALA A 59 -6.69 -16.23 -35.16
CA ALA A 59 -5.23 -16.17 -35.04
C ALA A 59 -4.66 -15.29 -36.16
N GLY A 60 -3.77 -14.36 -35.81
CA GLY A 60 -3.06 -13.51 -36.78
C GLY A 60 -1.68 -13.15 -36.28
N ALA A 61 -0.66 -13.48 -37.07
CA ALA A 61 0.74 -13.25 -36.79
C ALA A 61 1.25 -11.89 -37.32
N ALA A 62 2.36 -11.46 -36.71
CA ALA A 62 3.49 -10.73 -37.30
C ALA A 62 3.54 -9.19 -37.32
N GLN A 63 4.80 -8.72 -37.24
CA GLN A 63 5.37 -7.38 -37.55
C GLN A 63 5.16 -6.31 -36.45
N GLY A 64 6.18 -5.67 -35.87
CA GLY A 64 7.45 -5.19 -36.45
C GLY A 64 7.28 -3.74 -36.88
N GLY A 65 7.75 -2.77 -36.09
CA GLY A 65 7.71 -1.36 -36.48
C GLY A 65 8.14 -0.38 -35.38
N SER A 66 9.34 0.19 -35.55
CA SER A 66 9.82 1.38 -34.85
C SER A 66 9.11 2.62 -35.40
N GLY A 67 8.66 3.54 -34.54
CA GLY A 67 8.08 4.81 -34.97
C GLY A 67 8.10 5.86 -33.87
N ALA A 68 8.98 6.84 -34.02
CA ALA A 68 8.94 8.09 -33.28
C ALA A 68 7.69 8.89 -33.65
N GLY A 69 6.96 9.41 -32.66
CA GLY A 69 5.76 10.22 -32.86
C GLY A 69 5.73 11.40 -31.90
N ALA A 70 6.07 12.57 -32.41
CA ALA A 70 5.90 13.86 -31.75
C ALA A 70 4.44 14.34 -31.84
N GLY A 71 3.99 15.02 -30.79
CA GLY A 71 2.93 16.04 -30.85
C GLY A 71 1.54 15.60 -30.39
N ASN A 72 0.99 16.29 -29.38
CA ASN A 72 -0.01 17.33 -29.65
C ASN A 72 -0.33 18.17 -28.42
N ALA A 73 -0.22 19.49 -28.60
CA ALA A 73 -0.73 20.50 -27.70
C ALA A 73 -2.26 20.62 -27.88
N GLY A 74 -3.02 20.30 -26.83
CA GLY A 74 -4.46 20.52 -26.78
C GLY A 74 -4.77 21.94 -26.31
N SER A 75 -5.24 22.77 -27.25
CA SER A 75 -5.74 24.13 -27.00
C SER A 75 -7.27 24.12 -26.86
N GLY A 76 -7.80 24.93 -25.96
CA GLY A 76 -9.08 25.63 -26.15
C GLY A 76 -10.35 24.96 -25.58
N GLY A 77 -11.00 25.65 -24.64
CA GLY A 77 -12.39 25.42 -24.24
C GLY A 77 -13.04 26.73 -23.78
N ASN A 78 -14.11 27.12 -24.47
CA ASN A 78 -14.73 28.45 -24.54
C ASN A 78 -15.26 29.06 -23.24
N ALA A 79 -15.10 30.39 -23.15
CA ALA A 79 -15.93 31.27 -22.34
C ALA A 79 -17.30 31.49 -23.00
N GLY A 80 -18.38 31.11 -22.32
CA GLY A 80 -19.76 31.40 -22.73
C GLY A 80 -20.30 32.63 -21.99
N SER A 81 -20.45 33.73 -22.72
CA SER A 81 -21.17 34.94 -22.30
C SER A 81 -22.62 34.90 -22.78
N SER A 82 -23.59 35.19 -21.91
CA SER A 82 -24.97 35.61 -22.25
C SER A 82 -25.56 36.27 -20.98
N ALA A 83 -25.55 37.59 -20.82
CA ALA A 83 -26.48 38.59 -21.36
C ALA A 83 -27.94 38.46 -20.87
N GLY A 84 -28.28 39.26 -19.85
CA GLY A 84 -29.47 40.14 -19.75
C GLY A 84 -30.89 39.56 -19.87
N GLY A 85 -31.68 39.66 -18.79
CA GLY A 85 -33.13 39.51 -18.79
C GLY A 85 -33.78 40.14 -17.56
N ASN A 86 -34.93 40.77 -17.76
CA ASN A 86 -35.49 41.91 -17.02
C ASN A 86 -36.33 41.56 -15.76
N ALA A 87 -36.57 42.56 -14.92
CA ALA A 87 -37.35 42.50 -13.69
C ALA A 87 -38.85 42.20 -13.88
N GLY A 88 -39.44 41.46 -12.93
CA GLY A 88 -40.89 41.25 -12.82
C GLY A 88 -41.31 40.86 -11.41
N SER A 89 -41.93 41.78 -10.69
CA SER A 89 -42.56 41.57 -9.38
C SER A 89 -43.82 40.71 -9.52
N SER A 90 -43.98 39.66 -8.72
CA SER A 90 -45.29 39.09 -8.32
C SER A 90 -45.13 38.10 -7.17
N ALA A 91 -46.15 38.10 -6.32
CA ALA A 91 -46.20 37.60 -4.97
C ALA A 91 -46.30 36.07 -4.81
N GLY A 92 -45.84 35.59 -3.65
CA GLY A 92 -46.52 34.59 -2.82
C GLY A 92 -46.74 33.19 -3.40
N GLY A 93 -45.84 32.26 -3.08
CA GLY A 93 -46.06 30.83 -3.24
C GLY A 93 -45.07 30.03 -2.41
N ASN A 94 -45.50 29.59 -1.22
CA ASN A 94 -44.75 28.68 -0.36
C ASN A 94 -44.91 27.25 -0.92
N ALA A 95 -43.95 26.76 -1.69
CA ALA A 95 -43.98 25.40 -2.23
C ALA A 95 -42.58 24.82 -2.43
N GLY A 96 -42.34 23.70 -1.74
CA GLY A 96 -41.58 22.57 -2.26
C GLY A 96 -40.06 22.69 -2.18
N SER A 97 -39.50 21.98 -1.21
CA SER A 97 -38.11 21.60 -1.04
C SER A 97 -37.31 21.59 -2.35
N SER A 98 -36.32 22.49 -2.41
CA SER A 98 -35.31 22.55 -3.45
C SER A 98 -34.68 21.18 -3.64
N ALA A 99 -34.99 20.52 -4.75
CA ALA A 99 -34.19 19.41 -5.22
C ALA A 99 -32.80 19.98 -5.57
N SER A 100 -31.84 19.75 -4.67
CA SER A 100 -30.43 19.94 -4.94
C SER A 100 -30.08 19.07 -6.13
N GLY A 101 -30.05 19.65 -7.33
CA GLY A 101 -29.51 19.02 -8.51
C GLY A 101 -28.08 18.62 -8.21
N GLY A 102 -27.87 17.33 -7.97
CA GLY A 102 -26.55 16.76 -7.77
C GLY A 102 -25.74 17.06 -9.02
N THR A 103 -24.80 18.00 -8.91
CA THR A 103 -23.71 18.14 -9.86
C THR A 103 -23.14 16.75 -10.07
N GLY A 104 -23.31 16.22 -11.29
CA GLY A 104 -22.70 14.97 -11.69
C GLY A 104 -21.24 15.05 -11.27
N GLY A 105 -20.89 14.26 -10.26
CA GLY A 105 -19.54 14.25 -9.73
C GLY A 105 -18.66 13.88 -10.90
N SER A 106 -17.89 14.83 -11.40
CA SER A 106 -16.64 14.52 -12.06
C SER A 106 -16.06 13.39 -11.23
N ALA A 107 -15.82 12.22 -11.83
CA ALA A 107 -15.06 11.17 -11.19
C ALA A 107 -13.75 11.84 -10.80
N GLY A 108 -13.75 12.38 -9.57
CA GLY A 108 -12.76 13.34 -9.14
C GLY A 108 -11.48 12.59 -9.22
N ILE A 109 -10.49 13.15 -9.91
CA ILE A 109 -9.14 12.64 -9.87
C ILE A 109 -8.80 12.62 -8.38
N ALA A 110 -8.93 11.46 -7.75
CA ALA A 110 -8.78 11.32 -6.32
C ALA A 110 -7.40 11.88 -6.03
N ASN A 111 -7.29 12.82 -5.08
CA ASN A 111 -6.02 13.50 -4.86
C ASN A 111 -4.93 12.45 -4.75
N CYS A 112 -3.78 12.72 -5.34
CA CYS A 112 -2.68 11.76 -5.42
C CYS A 112 -2.35 11.11 -4.06
N ASN A 113 -2.58 11.88 -2.99
CA ASN A 113 -2.29 11.51 -1.61
C ASN A 113 -3.47 10.86 -0.85
N ASP A 114 -4.69 10.84 -1.40
CA ASP A 114 -5.87 10.32 -0.70
C ASP A 114 -5.95 8.79 -0.86
N GLY A 115 -5.51 7.99 0.11
CA GLY A 115 -5.62 6.53 0.01
C GLY A 115 -7.04 6.04 -0.32
N VAL A 116 -7.18 4.99 -1.13
CA VAL A 116 -8.48 4.33 -1.31
C VAL A 116 -8.76 3.55 -0.04
N GLN A 117 -9.89 3.84 0.62
CA GLN A 117 -10.28 3.06 1.80
C GLN A 117 -10.60 1.63 1.36
N ALA A 118 -9.84 0.67 1.90
CA ALA A 118 -10.06 -0.74 1.62
C ALA A 118 -11.38 -1.22 2.26
N PRO A 119 -12.17 -2.05 1.56
CA PRO A 119 -13.44 -2.57 2.07
C PRO A 119 -13.25 -3.47 3.29
N GLY A 120 -12.06 -4.07 3.44
CA GLY A 120 -11.75 -5.02 4.50
C GLY A 120 -12.49 -6.35 4.32
N GLY A 121 -12.64 -7.09 5.42
CA GLY A 121 -13.26 -8.42 5.42
C GLY A 121 -12.77 -9.30 6.56
N ALA A 122 -12.96 -10.61 6.44
CA ALA A 122 -12.34 -11.58 7.33
C ALA A 122 -10.81 -11.53 7.17
N CYS A 123 -10.08 -11.47 8.29
CA CYS A 123 -8.63 -11.31 8.26
C CYS A 123 -7.96 -12.54 7.62
N PRO A 124 -7.23 -12.37 6.51
CA PRO A 124 -6.53 -13.48 5.85
C PRO A 124 -5.40 -14.04 6.73
N ASN A 125 -5.12 -15.34 6.62
CA ASN A 125 -4.06 -16.00 7.42
C ASN A 125 -2.64 -15.49 7.15
N VAL A 126 -2.41 -14.80 6.03
CA VAL A 126 -1.12 -14.14 5.73
C VAL A 126 -0.87 -12.93 6.63
N CYS A 127 -1.94 -12.28 7.10
CA CYS A 127 -1.87 -11.17 8.02
C CYS A 127 -1.64 -11.69 9.45
N SER A 128 -0.71 -11.09 10.17
CA SER A 128 -0.57 -11.33 11.61
C SER A 128 -1.75 -10.76 12.38
N SER A 129 -2.30 -9.64 11.91
CA SER A 129 -3.53 -9.03 12.41
C SER A 129 -4.17 -8.13 11.35
N CYS A 130 -5.46 -7.80 11.51
CA CYS A 130 -6.14 -6.86 10.64
C CYS A 130 -6.85 -5.79 11.47
N SER A 131 -6.79 -4.53 11.03
CA SER A 131 -7.44 -3.40 11.70
C SER A 131 -7.91 -2.38 10.67
N ASN A 132 -9.20 -2.01 10.68
CA ASN A 132 -9.79 -0.99 9.79
C ASN A 132 -9.47 -1.19 8.30
N GLY A 133 -9.52 -2.44 7.80
CA GLY A 133 -9.18 -2.75 6.40
C GLY A 133 -7.68 -2.76 6.10
N VAL A 134 -6.81 -2.69 7.11
CA VAL A 134 -5.36 -2.85 6.96
C VAL A 134 -4.93 -4.23 7.43
N CYS A 135 -4.33 -5.02 6.54
CA CYS A 135 -3.59 -6.24 6.83
C CYS A 135 -2.20 -5.89 7.37
N ILE A 136 -1.87 -6.32 8.58
CA ILE A 136 -0.58 -6.09 9.22
C ILE A 136 0.21 -7.40 9.20
N ILE A 137 1.36 -7.41 8.54
CA ILE A 137 2.27 -8.54 8.46
C ILE A 137 3.51 -8.21 9.31
N ASN A 138 3.66 -8.90 10.44
CA ASN A 138 4.85 -8.78 11.29
C ASN A 138 5.84 -9.87 10.92
N CYS A 139 6.95 -9.48 10.32
CA CYS A 139 7.87 -10.43 9.72
C CYS A 139 8.76 -11.20 10.71
N GLY A 140 8.80 -10.78 11.98
CA GLY A 140 9.52 -11.50 13.05
C GLY A 140 10.92 -11.91 12.61
N THR A 141 11.15 -13.21 12.42
CA THR A 141 12.42 -13.78 11.91
C THR A 141 12.34 -14.37 10.50
N ASN A 142 11.18 -14.34 9.82
CA ASN A 142 10.84 -15.30 8.77
C ASN A 142 10.43 -14.71 7.41
N CYS A 143 10.70 -13.43 7.11
CA CYS A 143 10.38 -12.87 5.78
C CYS A 143 11.57 -12.80 4.82
N ALA A 144 12.77 -13.19 5.23
CA ALA A 144 13.95 -13.14 4.38
C ALA A 144 13.77 -14.09 3.18
N ASN A 145 13.97 -13.58 1.97
CA ASN A 145 13.75 -14.29 0.70
C ASN A 145 12.31 -14.79 0.48
N ALA A 146 11.34 -14.31 1.25
CA ALA A 146 9.93 -14.66 1.08
C ALA A 146 9.28 -13.82 -0.03
N GLU A 147 8.35 -14.43 -0.75
CA GLU A 147 7.40 -13.71 -1.58
C GLU A 147 6.15 -13.41 -0.74
N LEU A 148 5.93 -12.13 -0.48
CA LEU A 148 4.82 -11.61 0.30
C LEU A 148 3.83 -10.97 -0.66
N ILE A 149 2.60 -11.47 -0.66
CA ILE A 149 1.52 -10.94 -1.51
C ILE A 149 0.45 -10.38 -0.59
N CYS A 150 0.17 -9.08 -0.74
CA CYS A 150 -0.86 -8.43 0.05
C CYS A 150 -2.24 -8.90 -0.41
N PRO A 151 -3.12 -9.32 0.50
CA PRO A 151 -4.41 -9.89 0.13
C PRO A 151 -5.36 -8.84 -0.44
N ALA A 152 -6.17 -9.25 -1.40
CA ALA A 152 -7.19 -8.41 -2.01
C ALA A 152 -8.20 -7.88 -0.98
N GLY A 153 -8.66 -6.65 -1.17
CA GLY A 153 -9.62 -5.96 -0.31
C GLY A 153 -9.01 -5.32 0.94
N PHE A 154 -7.68 -5.33 1.09
CA PHE A 154 -6.97 -4.75 2.24
C PHE A 154 -5.83 -3.82 1.82
N ALA A 155 -5.65 -2.74 2.57
CA ALA A 155 -4.37 -2.04 2.61
C ALA A 155 -3.35 -2.92 3.35
N CYS A 156 -2.07 -2.79 3.04
CA CYS A 156 -1.04 -3.70 3.51
C CYS A 156 0.03 -2.93 4.29
N ARG A 157 0.36 -3.39 5.49
CA ARG A 157 1.48 -2.87 6.28
C ARG A 157 2.41 -3.99 6.69
N VAL A 158 3.64 -3.93 6.23
CA VAL A 158 4.68 -4.93 6.54
C VAL A 158 5.71 -4.34 7.48
N ASN A 159 5.89 -4.98 8.63
CA ASN A 159 6.85 -4.57 9.65
C ASN A 159 8.05 -5.50 9.64
N CYS A 160 9.17 -4.99 9.13
CA CYS A 160 10.47 -5.65 9.05
C CYS A 160 11.38 -5.16 10.18
N SER A 161 11.06 -5.54 11.42
CA SER A 161 11.82 -5.13 12.61
C SER A 161 12.88 -6.16 12.99
N GLY A 162 14.14 -5.82 12.77
CA GLY A 162 15.32 -6.62 13.11
C GLY A 162 16.38 -6.59 12.01
N ASN A 163 17.48 -7.30 12.22
CA ASN A 163 18.54 -7.38 11.22
C ASN A 163 18.17 -8.38 10.12
N LYS A 164 18.20 -7.94 8.85
CA LYS A 164 17.97 -8.79 7.66
C LYS A 164 16.61 -9.51 7.62
N ILE A 165 15.59 -8.98 8.30
CA ILE A 165 14.30 -9.67 8.44
C ILE A 165 13.55 -9.83 7.12
N CYS A 166 13.65 -8.85 6.24
CA CYS A 166 13.03 -8.83 4.91
C CYS A 166 14.09 -8.81 3.80
N GLU A 167 15.32 -9.24 4.10
CA GLU A 167 16.43 -9.29 3.13
C GLU A 167 16.03 -10.11 1.90
N ASN A 168 16.21 -9.53 0.71
CA ASN A 168 15.84 -10.11 -0.60
C ASN A 168 14.38 -10.59 -0.70
N SER A 169 13.48 -10.08 0.14
CA SER A 169 12.05 -10.38 0.02
C SER A 169 11.44 -9.68 -1.19
N ARG A 170 10.34 -10.25 -1.71
CA ARG A 170 9.56 -9.68 -2.80
C ARG A 170 8.16 -9.39 -2.29
N LEU A 171 7.80 -8.12 -2.16
CA LEU A 171 6.49 -7.68 -1.71
C LEU A 171 5.69 -7.15 -2.91
N THR A 172 4.53 -7.76 -3.16
CA THR A 172 3.63 -7.39 -4.25
C THR A 172 2.29 -6.94 -3.68
N CYS A 173 1.87 -5.73 -4.02
CA CYS A 173 0.58 -5.16 -3.61
C CYS A 173 -0.34 -5.14 -4.84
N GLU A 174 -1.24 -6.13 -4.95
CA GLU A 174 -1.96 -6.48 -6.19
C GLU A 174 -3.16 -5.57 -6.56
N GLU A 175 -3.44 -4.52 -5.79
CA GLU A 175 -4.62 -3.66 -5.98
C GLU A 175 -4.30 -2.17 -5.75
N ASP A 176 -5.32 -1.32 -5.92
CA ASP A 176 -5.22 0.14 -5.76
C ASP A 176 -5.20 0.60 -4.28
N TYR A 177 -4.90 -0.31 -3.35
CA TYR A 177 -4.86 -0.04 -1.91
C TYR A 177 -3.46 0.31 -1.41
N ASP A 178 -3.43 1.06 -0.31
CA ASP A 178 -2.18 1.55 0.26
C ASP A 178 -1.28 0.41 0.73
N CYS A 179 0.01 0.51 0.40
CA CYS A 179 1.05 -0.44 0.77
C CYS A 179 2.17 0.30 1.50
N GLN A 180 2.44 -0.10 2.74
CA GLN A 180 3.46 0.49 3.61
C GLN A 180 4.42 -0.57 4.10
N VAL A 181 5.72 -0.33 3.94
CA VAL A 181 6.79 -1.20 4.44
C VAL A 181 7.66 -0.42 5.40
N MET A 182 7.74 -0.90 6.64
CA MET A 182 8.56 -0.32 7.69
C MET A 182 9.79 -1.19 7.91
N CYS A 183 10.96 -0.65 7.57
CA CYS A 183 12.24 -1.34 7.69
C CYS A 183 13.01 -0.76 8.87
N ASP A 184 13.13 -1.52 9.96
CA ASP A 184 13.80 -1.09 11.18
C ASP A 184 14.87 -2.11 11.59
N GLY A 185 16.13 -1.68 11.61
CA GLY A 185 17.28 -2.55 11.87
C GLY A 185 18.30 -2.62 10.73
N ASN A 186 19.47 -3.22 10.99
CA ASN A 186 20.55 -3.25 10.01
C ASN A 186 20.19 -4.17 8.85
N GLN A 187 20.25 -3.61 7.64
CA GLN A 187 19.89 -4.34 6.41
C GLN A 187 18.49 -4.96 6.46
N ALA A 188 17.56 -4.38 7.24
CA ALA A 188 16.23 -4.96 7.45
C ALA A 188 15.50 -5.27 6.13
N CYS A 189 15.67 -4.42 5.12
CA CYS A 189 15.07 -4.56 3.78
C CYS A 189 16.14 -4.47 2.68
N SER A 190 17.35 -4.97 2.94
CA SER A 190 18.39 -4.95 1.92
C SER A 190 18.01 -5.90 0.77
N GLY A 191 18.11 -5.41 -0.47
CA GLY A 191 17.73 -6.17 -1.67
C GLY A 191 16.23 -6.44 -1.82
N THR A 192 15.37 -5.86 -0.98
CA THR A 192 13.91 -6.06 -1.08
C THR A 192 13.35 -5.44 -2.35
N THR A 193 12.45 -6.15 -3.03
CA THR A 193 11.69 -5.60 -4.15
C THR A 193 10.25 -5.32 -3.73
N LEU A 194 9.84 -4.05 -3.76
CA LEU A 194 8.47 -3.61 -3.52
C LEU A 194 7.82 -3.22 -4.85
N SER A 195 6.76 -3.92 -5.23
CA SER A 195 5.98 -3.63 -6.44
C SER A 195 4.55 -3.24 -6.06
N CYS A 196 4.21 -1.98 -6.27
CA CYS A 196 2.89 -1.44 -6.03
C CYS A 196 2.12 -1.32 -7.35
N ALA A 197 0.86 -1.75 -7.35
CA ALA A 197 -0.10 -1.46 -8.42
C ALA A 197 -0.58 0.00 -8.31
N GLY A 198 -1.88 0.29 -8.32
CA GLY A 198 -2.35 1.68 -8.30
C GLY A 198 -2.46 2.32 -6.92
N GLY A 199 -2.09 1.66 -5.82
CA GLY A 199 -2.20 2.22 -4.46
C GLY A 199 -1.08 3.19 -4.08
N ARG A 200 -1.21 3.86 -2.92
CA ARG A 200 -0.09 4.62 -2.36
C ARG A 200 1.00 3.66 -1.91
N CYS A 201 2.24 3.95 -2.24
CA CYS A 201 3.37 3.08 -1.98
C CYS A 201 4.36 3.79 -1.06
N GLU A 202 4.59 3.26 0.14
CA GLU A 202 5.49 3.85 1.12
C GLU A 202 6.54 2.85 1.59
N LEU A 203 7.81 3.21 1.45
CA LEU A 203 8.96 2.47 1.98
C LEU A 203 9.68 3.34 3.01
N ASP A 204 9.62 2.96 4.29
CA ASP A 204 10.27 3.68 5.38
C ASP A 204 11.55 2.94 5.82
N CYS A 205 12.68 3.48 5.40
CA CYS A 205 14.02 3.04 5.75
C CYS A 205 14.48 3.79 7.01
N ASN A 206 14.14 3.22 8.18
CA ASN A 206 14.44 3.82 9.48
C ASN A 206 15.94 3.76 9.84
N SER A 207 16.26 4.06 11.09
CA SER A 207 17.64 4.12 11.56
C SER A 207 18.32 2.74 11.53
N GLY A 208 19.41 2.64 10.78
CA GLY A 208 20.24 1.46 10.72
C GLY A 208 21.31 1.60 9.65
N ASN A 209 22.30 0.69 9.65
CA ASN A 209 23.28 0.64 8.57
C ASN A 209 22.68 -0.14 7.39
N LYS A 210 22.70 0.48 6.20
CA LYS A 210 22.30 -0.18 4.95
C LYS A 210 20.88 -0.75 4.95
N VAL A 211 19.94 -0.12 5.65
CA VAL A 211 18.57 -0.62 5.88
C VAL A 211 17.88 -1.02 4.58
N CYS A 212 18.00 -0.19 3.55
CA CYS A 212 17.40 -0.37 2.23
C CYS A 212 18.46 -0.45 1.12
N ASP A 213 19.67 -0.91 1.45
CA ASP A 213 20.76 -1.05 0.49
C ASP A 213 20.37 -2.08 -0.59
N GLY A 214 20.34 -1.62 -1.84
CA GLY A 214 19.90 -2.44 -2.99
C GLY A 214 18.39 -2.72 -3.05
N ALA A 215 17.57 -2.11 -2.19
CA ALA A 215 16.12 -2.25 -2.31
C ALA A 215 15.61 -1.55 -3.58
N THR A 216 14.58 -2.10 -4.21
CA THR A 216 13.95 -1.57 -5.42
C THR A 216 12.48 -1.30 -5.16
N LEU A 217 12.02 -0.10 -5.46
CA LEU A 217 10.64 0.35 -5.29
C LEU A 217 10.04 0.69 -6.65
N SER A 218 9.05 -0.09 -7.09
CA SER A 218 8.29 0.15 -8.32
C SER A 218 6.91 0.72 -7.98
N CYS A 219 6.72 1.98 -8.34
CA CYS A 219 5.50 2.74 -8.08
C CYS A 219 4.49 2.56 -9.24
N GLY A 220 3.20 2.53 -8.93
CA GLY A 220 2.16 2.71 -9.93
C GLY A 220 1.58 4.13 -9.92
N ALA A 221 0.30 4.28 -10.22
CA ALA A 221 -0.30 5.57 -10.58
C ALA A 221 -0.43 6.60 -9.43
N ARG A 222 -0.31 6.20 -8.16
CA ARG A 222 -0.57 7.05 -6.99
C ARG A 222 0.69 7.52 -6.26
N ALA A 223 0.53 8.24 -5.16
CA ALA A 223 1.66 8.77 -4.40
C ALA A 223 2.63 7.65 -4.00
N CYS A 224 3.90 7.86 -4.31
CA CYS A 224 4.99 6.96 -4.00
C CYS A 224 6.05 7.71 -3.19
N ARG A 225 6.44 7.14 -2.05
CA ARG A 225 7.36 7.77 -1.12
C ARG A 225 8.36 6.76 -0.60
N ALA A 226 9.65 7.11 -0.66
CA ALA A 226 10.64 6.48 0.20
C ALA A 226 11.16 7.49 1.22
N GLN A 227 11.09 7.12 2.50
CA GLN A 227 11.71 7.88 3.58
C GLN A 227 13.00 7.17 3.97
N CYS A 228 14.12 7.88 3.99
CA CYS A 228 15.39 7.32 4.44
C CYS A 228 15.98 8.19 5.55
N ASN A 229 16.23 7.57 6.69
CA ASN A 229 16.94 8.21 7.81
C ASN A 229 18.44 7.80 7.83
N GLY A 230 18.89 6.98 6.88
CA GLY A 230 20.26 6.45 6.79
C GLY A 230 20.96 6.80 5.47
N SER A 231 22.18 6.29 5.29
CA SER A 231 23.02 6.55 4.11
C SER A 231 22.69 5.70 2.88
N SER A 232 21.86 4.66 3.03
CA SER A 232 21.43 3.81 1.91
C SER A 232 20.09 4.26 1.37
N GLN A 233 20.05 4.58 0.09
CA GLN A 233 18.83 4.94 -0.63
C GLN A 233 18.40 3.77 -1.52
N PRO A 234 17.10 3.42 -1.56
CA PRO A 234 16.58 2.44 -2.50
C PRO A 234 16.62 2.99 -3.94
N SER A 235 16.70 2.09 -4.91
CA SER A 235 16.39 2.42 -6.30
C SER A 235 14.88 2.57 -6.44
N MET A 236 14.41 3.67 -7.01
CA MET A 236 13.00 3.96 -7.16
C MET A 236 12.66 4.14 -8.64
N ASP A 237 11.67 3.39 -9.11
CA ASP A 237 11.03 3.54 -10.42
C ASP A 237 9.65 4.17 -10.21
N CYS A 238 9.54 5.46 -10.53
CA CYS A 238 8.34 6.24 -10.28
C CYS A 238 7.16 5.88 -11.20
N GLY A 239 7.40 5.24 -12.35
CA GLY A 239 6.34 4.93 -13.32
C GLY A 239 5.42 6.11 -13.61
N ASP A 240 4.12 5.86 -13.52
CA ASP A 240 3.03 6.85 -13.70
C ASP A 240 2.61 7.55 -12.40
N SER A 241 3.44 7.50 -11.35
CA SER A 241 3.10 8.08 -10.05
C SER A 241 2.84 9.58 -10.15
N CYS A 242 1.67 10.01 -9.68
CA CYS A 242 1.32 11.42 -9.62
C CYS A 242 2.14 12.23 -8.60
N ASN A 243 2.87 11.58 -7.68
CA ASN A 243 3.75 12.22 -6.71
C ASN A 243 4.81 11.23 -6.25
N CYS A 244 6.04 11.38 -6.74
CA CYS A 244 7.15 10.50 -6.41
C CYS A 244 8.19 11.25 -5.56
N ILE A 245 8.29 10.88 -4.29
CA ILE A 245 9.24 11.48 -3.34
C ILE A 245 10.35 10.46 -3.05
N GLN A 246 11.51 10.72 -3.63
CA GLN A 246 12.74 9.99 -3.35
C GLN A 246 13.31 10.35 -1.98
N CYS A 247 14.13 9.45 -1.43
CA CYS A 247 14.84 9.70 -0.20
C CYS A 247 15.77 10.92 -0.33
N SER A 248 15.60 11.89 0.58
CA SER A 248 16.47 13.06 0.72
C SER A 248 17.34 12.96 1.96
#